data_AF-A0AB38HZL2-F1
#
_entry.id   AF-A0AB38HZL2-F1
#
_cell.length_a   1.000
_cell.length_b   1.000
_cell.length_c   1.000
_cell.angle_alpha   90.00
_cell.angle_beta   90.00
_cell.angle_gamma   90.00
#
_symmetry.space_group_name_H-M   'P 1'
#
loop_
_entity.id
_entity.type
_entity.pdbx_description
1 polymer ?
#
loop_
_entity_poly.entity_id
_entity_poly.type
_entity_poly.pdbx_seq_one_letter_code
_entity_poly.pdbx_strand_id
1 'polypeptide(L)'
;MVTSNVLGCVAIASICCLIPQQSLSQETAHPIKVTYAVVMEGKEPFSAEVSCLPDSPCNLADETDPTIDLTITLYSGSKAHGELGIYCLPNPCSFQNSRSRIDFSGRRATVDILSGEADSGVTTLLVVRRRPRIGEVLISY
;
A
#
# COMPACT_ATOMS: atom_id res chain seq x y z
N MET A 1 -13.98 -29.60 78.22
CA MET A 1 -12.99 -30.69 78.15
C MET A 1 -12.51 -30.82 76.70
N VAL A 2 -11.20 -30.66 76.52
CA VAL A 2 -10.24 -31.22 75.52
C VAL A 2 -10.87 -32.29 74.58
N THR A 3 -10.69 -32.32 73.24
CA THR A 3 -9.49 -32.51 72.38
C THR A 3 -9.84 -32.21 70.90
N SER A 4 -9.11 -31.37 70.14
CA SER A 4 -7.93 -31.66 69.26
C SER A 4 -8.07 -32.79 68.23
N ASN A 5 -7.87 -32.48 66.94
CA ASN A 5 -7.04 -33.14 65.90
C ASN A 5 -7.53 -32.72 64.48
N VAL A 6 -6.85 -31.86 63.72
CA VAL A 6 -5.58 -32.00 62.96
C VAL A 6 -5.69 -32.87 61.68
N LEU A 7 -5.50 -32.18 60.55
CA LEU A 7 -4.96 -32.58 59.23
C LEU A 7 -5.73 -33.56 58.32
N GLY A 8 -6.05 -33.06 57.12
CA GLY A 8 -6.32 -33.86 55.92
C GLY A 8 -6.22 -33.00 54.67
N CYS A 9 -5.22 -33.29 53.84
CA CYS A 9 -4.78 -32.55 52.65
C CYS A 9 -5.72 -32.66 51.42
N VAL A 10 -5.33 -31.95 50.35
CA VAL A 10 -5.62 -32.20 48.91
C VAL A 10 -6.90 -31.54 48.38
N ALA A 11 -6.98 -30.79 47.27
CA ALA A 11 -6.06 -30.39 46.20
C ALA A 11 -6.50 -29.05 45.59
N ILE A 12 -5.52 -28.27 45.14
CA ILE A 12 -5.72 -27.09 44.29
C ILE A 12 -6.00 -27.59 42.87
N ALA A 13 -7.26 -27.52 42.43
CA ALA A 13 -7.58 -27.64 41.01
C ALA A 13 -7.59 -26.24 40.38
N SER A 14 -6.40 -25.72 40.07
CA SER A 14 -6.28 -24.59 39.14
C SER A 14 -6.65 -25.09 37.75
N ILE A 15 -7.90 -24.88 37.37
CA ILE A 15 -8.35 -25.04 35.99
C ILE A 15 -7.74 -23.87 35.21
N CYS A 16 -6.55 -24.08 34.67
CA CYS A 16 -6.05 -23.30 33.55
C CYS A 16 -6.99 -23.58 32.38
N CYS A 17 -7.99 -22.71 32.20
CA CYS A 17 -8.70 -22.61 30.93
C CYS A 17 -7.68 -22.20 29.87
N LEU A 18 -7.14 -23.20 29.19
CA LEU A 18 -6.46 -23.08 27.91
C LEU A 18 -7.37 -22.28 27.00
N ILE A 19 -7.00 -21.02 26.78
CA ILE A 19 -7.55 -20.23 25.68
C ILE A 19 -7.24 -21.04 24.43
N PRO A 20 -8.24 -21.42 23.60
CA PRO A 20 -7.93 -21.98 22.31
C PRO A 20 -7.21 -20.88 21.54
N GLN A 21 -5.88 -21.01 21.41
CA GLN A 21 -5.16 -20.27 20.40
C GLN A 21 -5.70 -20.80 19.08
N GLN A 22 -6.74 -20.14 18.57
CA GLN A 22 -7.06 -20.17 17.16
C GLN A 22 -5.76 -19.74 16.49
N SER A 23 -5.03 -20.71 15.96
CA SER A 23 -3.98 -20.46 14.98
C SER A 23 -4.69 -19.79 13.82
N LEU A 24 -4.66 -18.46 13.84
CA LEU A 24 -4.95 -17.64 12.69
C LEU A 24 -3.90 -18.11 11.68
N SER A 25 -4.34 -18.93 10.73
CA SER A 25 -3.55 -19.31 9.57
C SER A 25 -3.07 -18.00 8.99
N GLN A 26 -1.83 -17.62 9.29
CA GLN A 26 -1.16 -16.54 8.62
C GLN A 26 -0.92 -17.08 7.23
N GLU A 27 -1.93 -16.90 6.37
CA GLU A 27 -1.81 -17.17 4.96
C GLU A 27 -0.66 -16.30 4.48
N THR A 28 0.48 -16.92 4.25
CA THR A 28 1.71 -16.23 3.89
C THR A 28 1.43 -15.50 2.58
N ALA A 29 1.23 -14.20 2.68
CA ALA A 29 1.03 -13.32 1.54
C ALA A 29 2.24 -13.48 0.61
N HIS A 30 2.01 -13.99 -0.59
CA HIS A 30 3.08 -14.19 -1.56
C HIS A 30 3.43 -12.84 -2.20
N PRO A 31 4.72 -12.48 -2.30
CA PRO A 31 5.13 -11.27 -2.97
C PRO A 31 4.66 -11.25 -4.43
N ILE A 32 4.12 -10.12 -4.86
CA ILE A 32 3.70 -9.83 -6.22
C ILE A 32 4.83 -9.08 -6.92
N LYS A 33 5.25 -9.56 -8.08
CA LYS A 33 6.24 -8.87 -8.91
C LYS A 33 5.57 -7.74 -9.68
N VAL A 34 6.07 -6.53 -9.51
CA VAL A 34 5.59 -5.33 -10.19
C VAL A 34 6.70 -4.82 -11.09
N THR A 35 6.44 -4.80 -12.39
CA THR A 35 7.27 -4.11 -13.38
C THR A 35 6.68 -2.75 -13.65
N TYR A 36 7.51 -1.70 -13.65
CA TYR A 36 7.07 -0.35 -13.96
C TYR A 36 8.07 0.38 -14.84
N ALA A 37 7.57 1.39 -15.55
CA ALA A 37 8.37 2.33 -16.32
C ALA A 37 7.84 3.75 -16.10
N VAL A 38 8.74 4.71 -15.97
CA VAL A 38 8.43 6.12 -15.76
C VAL A 38 9.07 6.93 -16.87
N VAL A 39 8.26 7.77 -17.50
CA VAL A 39 8.68 8.69 -18.55
C VAL A 39 8.35 10.10 -18.08
N MET A 40 9.36 10.97 -18.00
CA MET A 40 9.18 12.38 -17.64
C MET A 40 9.71 13.27 -18.76
N GLU A 41 9.04 14.39 -18.99
CA GLU A 41 9.45 15.37 -19.98
C GLU A 41 10.85 15.93 -19.66
N GLY A 42 11.76 15.86 -20.64
CA GLY A 42 13.13 16.36 -20.49
C GLY A 42 14.06 15.49 -19.65
N LYS A 43 13.63 14.27 -19.27
CA LYS A 43 14.46 13.31 -18.53
C LYS A 43 14.60 11.99 -19.27
N GLU A 44 15.63 11.23 -18.93
CA GLU A 44 15.80 9.87 -19.45
C GLU A 44 14.75 8.92 -18.83
N PRO A 45 13.99 8.16 -19.63
CA PRO A 45 13.06 7.18 -19.11
C PRO A 45 13.76 6.08 -18.31
N PHE A 46 13.12 5.58 -17.26
CA PHE A 46 13.64 4.45 -16.49
C PHE A 46 12.56 3.40 -16.23
N SER A 47 12.99 2.17 -15.94
CA SER A 47 12.11 1.04 -15.64
C SER A 47 12.78 0.06 -14.70
N ALA A 48 12.01 -0.57 -13.81
CA ALA A 48 12.52 -1.61 -12.92
C ALA A 48 11.45 -2.64 -12.56
N GLU A 49 11.86 -3.67 -11.82
CA GLU A 49 10.99 -4.68 -11.21
C GLU A 49 11.19 -4.67 -9.70
N VAL A 50 10.09 -4.65 -8.94
CA VAL A 50 10.08 -4.75 -7.48
C VAL A 50 9.13 -5.84 -7.03
N SER A 51 9.41 -6.45 -5.87
CA SER A 51 8.52 -7.45 -5.26
C SER A 51 7.76 -6.82 -4.10
N CYS A 52 6.44 -6.69 -4.23
CA CYS A 52 5.58 -6.02 -3.28
C CYS A 52 4.71 -7.04 -2.52
N LEU A 53 4.53 -6.85 -1.22
CA LEU A 53 3.55 -7.64 -0.46
C LEU A 53 2.14 -7.07 -0.70
N PRO A 54 1.13 -7.92 -0.91
CA PRO A 54 -0.25 -7.46 -1.05
C PRO A 54 -0.74 -6.75 0.21
N ASP A 55 -1.71 -5.86 0.04
CA ASP A 55 -2.36 -5.03 1.07
C ASP A 55 -1.39 -4.12 1.85
N SER A 56 -0.19 -3.89 1.31
CA SER A 56 0.81 -3.01 1.89
C SER A 56 1.37 -2.04 0.84
N PRO A 57 1.66 -0.79 1.24
CA PRO A 57 2.30 0.17 0.34
C PRO A 57 3.73 -0.28 0.03
N CYS A 58 4.09 -0.22 -1.24
CA CYS A 58 5.37 -0.64 -1.79
C CYS A 58 5.93 0.51 -2.61
N ASN A 59 7.15 0.93 -2.31
CA ASN A 59 7.79 2.00 -3.08
C ASN A 59 8.34 1.44 -4.39
N LEU A 60 8.04 2.13 -5.49
CA LEU A 60 8.64 1.86 -6.78
C LEU A 60 9.99 2.59 -6.78
N ALA A 61 11.08 1.82 -6.59
CA ALA A 61 12.42 2.34 -6.38
C ALA A 61 12.83 3.38 -7.44
N ASP A 62 13.40 4.47 -6.97
CA ASP A 62 13.82 5.60 -7.77
C ASP A 62 15.34 5.78 -7.57
N GLU A 63 16.13 4.94 -8.24
CA GLU A 63 17.60 5.08 -8.18
C GLU A 63 18.12 6.18 -9.12
N THR A 64 17.28 6.68 -10.04
CA THR A 64 17.72 7.56 -11.14
C THR A 64 17.23 9.01 -11.03
N ASP A 65 16.13 9.30 -10.32
CA ASP A 65 15.53 10.64 -10.30
C ASP A 65 14.77 10.97 -8.99
N PRO A 66 15.48 11.30 -7.88
CA PRO A 66 14.93 11.51 -6.52
C PRO A 66 13.86 12.61 -6.39
N THR A 67 13.47 13.21 -7.51
CA THR A 67 12.42 14.20 -7.62
C THR A 67 11.02 13.59 -7.68
N ILE A 68 10.87 12.27 -7.89
CA ILE A 68 9.56 11.61 -8.01
C ILE A 68 9.52 10.33 -7.16
N ASP A 69 8.69 10.37 -6.13
CA ASP A 69 8.38 9.22 -5.31
C ASP A 69 7.04 8.60 -5.75
N LEU A 70 7.06 7.31 -6.07
CA LEU A 70 5.90 6.54 -6.49
C LEU A 70 5.67 5.38 -5.51
N THR A 71 4.46 5.29 -4.98
CA THR A 71 4.05 4.22 -4.08
C THR A 71 2.89 3.45 -4.70
N ILE A 72 2.95 2.13 -4.69
CA ILE A 72 1.86 1.27 -5.15
C ILE A 72 1.34 0.43 -3.99
N THR A 73 0.02 0.25 -3.91
CA THR A 73 -0.62 -0.74 -3.04
C THR A 73 -1.42 -1.69 -3.91
N LEU A 74 -1.14 -2.98 -3.82
CA LEU A 74 -1.86 -4.02 -4.55
C LEU A 74 -2.75 -4.77 -3.58
N TYR A 75 -4.06 -4.73 -3.77
CA TYR A 75 -5.00 -5.31 -2.82
C TYR A 75 -5.23 -6.79 -3.11
N SER A 76 -5.25 -7.60 -2.05
CA SER A 76 -5.64 -9.01 -2.15
C SER A 76 -7.15 -9.12 -2.39
N GLY A 77 -7.55 -10.02 -3.28
CA GLY A 77 -8.97 -10.22 -3.61
C GLY A 77 -9.18 -10.86 -4.97
N SER A 78 -10.46 -11.10 -5.31
CA SER A 78 -10.85 -11.76 -6.57
C SER A 78 -10.66 -10.89 -7.81
N LYS A 79 -10.46 -9.57 -7.63
CA LYS A 79 -10.23 -8.62 -8.72
C LYS A 79 -8.84 -8.02 -8.60
N ALA A 80 -8.11 -7.97 -9.71
CA ALA A 80 -6.88 -7.19 -9.79
C ALA A 80 -7.26 -5.70 -9.65
N HIS A 81 -6.95 -5.13 -8.50
CA HIS A 81 -7.12 -3.72 -8.22
C HIS A 81 -5.95 -3.25 -7.37
N GLY A 82 -5.61 -1.97 -7.51
CA GLY A 82 -4.54 -1.36 -6.75
C GLY A 82 -4.69 0.15 -6.71
N GLU A 83 -3.93 0.76 -5.82
CA GLU A 83 -3.83 2.20 -5.67
C GLU A 83 -2.41 2.61 -6.07
N LEU A 84 -2.29 3.68 -6.86
CA LEU A 84 -1.02 4.33 -7.17
C LEU A 84 -0.99 5.70 -6.50
N GLY A 85 0.07 5.98 -5.78
CA GLY A 85 0.39 7.26 -5.15
C GLY A 85 1.60 7.92 -5.82
N ILE A 86 1.61 9.26 -5.84
CA ILE A 86 2.73 10.05 -6.35
C ILE A 86 3.04 11.23 -5.43
N TYR A 87 4.32 11.55 -5.34
CA TYR A 87 4.83 12.75 -4.73
C TYR A 87 6.03 13.28 -5.54
N CYS A 88 6.06 14.59 -5.83
CA CYS A 88 7.16 15.19 -6.60
C CYS A 88 7.77 16.40 -5.87
N LEU A 89 9.09 16.55 -5.97
CA LEU A 89 9.86 17.69 -5.45
C LEU A 89 10.97 18.11 -6.42
N PRO A 90 11.29 19.40 -6.55
CA PRO A 90 10.66 20.55 -5.87
C PRO A 90 9.36 21.00 -6.54
N ASN A 91 9.12 20.57 -7.78
CA ASN A 91 7.94 20.97 -8.54
C ASN A 91 6.81 19.97 -8.25
N PRO A 92 5.67 20.42 -7.70
CA PRO A 92 4.60 19.52 -7.33
C PRO A 92 3.94 18.93 -8.58
N CYS A 93 3.40 17.73 -8.44
CA CYS A 93 2.74 16.98 -9.49
C CYS A 93 1.49 16.28 -8.94
N SER A 94 0.63 15.82 -9.85
CA SER A 94 -0.58 15.07 -9.51
C SER A 94 -1.00 14.20 -10.69
N PHE A 95 -1.88 13.24 -10.43
CA PHE A 95 -2.59 12.50 -11.45
C PHE A 95 -3.82 13.26 -11.96
N GLN A 96 -4.61 12.61 -12.80
CA GLN A 96 -5.89 13.11 -13.27
C GLN A 96 -6.78 13.59 -12.11
N ASN A 97 -7.55 14.66 -12.35
CA ASN A 97 -8.42 15.30 -11.37
C ASN A 97 -7.67 15.84 -10.13
N SER A 98 -6.41 16.26 -10.32
CA SER A 98 -5.57 16.83 -9.25
C SER A 98 -5.40 15.89 -8.05
N ARG A 99 -5.36 14.57 -8.25
CA ARG A 99 -5.22 13.62 -7.14
C ARG A 99 -3.78 13.17 -6.97
N SER A 100 -3.33 13.00 -5.73
CA SER A 100 -2.05 12.34 -5.43
C SER A 100 -2.17 10.82 -5.40
N ARG A 101 -3.39 10.29 -5.33
CA ARG A 101 -3.70 8.86 -5.35
C ARG A 101 -4.81 8.53 -6.34
N ILE A 102 -4.66 7.44 -7.06
CA ILE A 102 -5.68 6.91 -7.96
C ILE A 102 -5.81 5.41 -7.81
N ASP A 103 -7.04 4.92 -7.94
CA ASP A 103 -7.31 3.50 -8.07
C ASP A 103 -7.20 3.09 -9.54
N PHE A 104 -6.64 1.91 -9.78
CA PHE A 104 -6.66 1.26 -11.08
C PHE A 104 -7.18 -0.17 -10.95
N SER A 105 -7.71 -0.67 -12.05
CA SER A 105 -8.22 -2.04 -12.16
C SER A 105 -7.51 -2.78 -13.27
N GLY A 106 -7.33 -4.08 -13.09
CA GLY A 106 -6.55 -4.92 -13.98
C GLY A 106 -5.07 -4.99 -13.59
N ARG A 107 -4.34 -5.83 -14.31
CA ARG A 107 -2.91 -6.12 -14.10
C ARG A 107 -1.97 -5.12 -14.73
N ARG A 108 -2.50 -4.21 -15.55
CA ARG A 108 -1.74 -3.19 -16.25
C ARG A 108 -2.45 -1.85 -16.14
N ALA A 109 -1.66 -0.81 -15.88
CA ALA A 109 -2.15 0.55 -15.81
C ALA A 109 -1.15 1.48 -16.51
N THR A 110 -1.71 2.51 -17.13
CA THR A 110 -0.96 3.61 -17.74
C THR A 110 -1.57 4.89 -17.22
N VAL A 111 -0.74 5.72 -16.59
CA VAL A 111 -1.21 6.84 -15.79
C VAL A 111 -0.41 8.09 -16.13
N ASP A 112 -1.09 9.14 -16.55
CA ASP A 112 -0.47 10.44 -16.81
C ASP A 112 -0.08 11.16 -15.52
N ILE A 113 1.14 11.71 -15.52
CA ILE A 113 1.62 12.65 -14.50
C ILE A 113 1.40 14.07 -15.02
N LEU A 114 0.69 14.87 -14.24
CA LEU A 114 0.35 16.25 -14.55
C LEU A 114 1.11 17.20 -13.62
N SER A 115 1.49 18.37 -14.13
CA SER A 115 2.12 19.41 -13.30
C SER A 115 1.13 20.00 -12.29
N GLY A 116 1.64 20.35 -11.12
CA GLY A 116 0.94 21.10 -10.07
C GLY A 116 0.46 20.23 -8.92
N GLU A 117 0.19 20.90 -7.80
CA GLU A 117 -0.18 20.31 -6.50
C GLU A 117 -1.47 19.49 -6.53
N ALA A 118 -1.49 18.38 -5.79
CA ALA A 118 -2.70 17.62 -5.59
C ALA A 118 -3.68 18.42 -4.70
N ASP A 119 -4.97 18.34 -5.01
CA ASP A 119 -5.99 18.97 -4.19
C ASP A 119 -6.03 18.26 -2.82
N SER A 120 -6.11 19.05 -1.73
CA SER A 120 -6.19 18.51 -0.38
C SER A 120 -7.65 18.29 0.04
N GLY A 121 -7.92 17.16 0.68
CA GLY A 121 -9.24 16.83 1.22
C GLY A 121 -10.25 16.33 0.17
N VAL A 122 -11.53 16.42 0.52
CA VAL A 122 -12.64 16.03 -0.38
C VAL A 122 -13.03 17.23 -1.23
N THR A 123 -12.32 17.45 -2.33
CA THR A 123 -12.68 18.46 -3.31
C THR A 123 -13.58 17.85 -4.39
N THR A 124 -14.75 18.46 -4.61
CA THR A 124 -15.58 18.16 -5.78
C THR A 124 -15.22 19.18 -6.86
N LEU A 125 -14.49 18.73 -7.88
CA LEU A 125 -14.19 19.57 -9.03
C LEU A 125 -15.48 19.83 -9.81
N LEU A 126 -15.97 21.07 -9.77
CA LEU A 126 -17.11 21.51 -10.58
C LEU A 126 -16.76 21.66 -12.07
N VAL A 127 -15.45 21.75 -12.37
CA VAL A 127 -14.89 21.83 -13.71
C VAL A 127 -13.57 21.08 -13.77
N VAL A 128 -13.28 20.45 -14.92
CA VAL A 128 -11.99 19.79 -15.16
C VAL A 128 -10.92 20.85 -15.37
N ARG A 129 -10.01 20.99 -14.40
CA ARG A 129 -8.83 21.84 -14.54
C ARG A 129 -7.81 21.13 -15.43
N ARG A 130 -7.59 21.67 -16.64
CA ARG A 130 -6.54 21.16 -17.53
C ARG A 130 -5.18 21.56 -16.97
N ARG A 131 -4.32 20.58 -16.75
CA ARG A 131 -2.93 20.76 -16.34
C ARG A 131 -2.03 20.14 -17.41
N PRO A 132 -0.83 20.70 -17.66
CA PRO A 132 0.08 20.13 -18.65
C PRO A 132 0.54 18.75 -18.16
N ARG A 133 0.53 17.78 -19.08
CA ARG A 133 1.13 16.46 -18.85
C ARG A 133 2.64 16.63 -18.89
N ILE A 134 3.31 16.17 -17.84
CA ILE A 134 4.76 16.23 -17.67
C ILE A 134 5.39 14.83 -17.65
N GLY A 135 4.59 13.78 -17.70
CA GLY A 135 5.07 12.41 -17.74
C GLY A 135 3.97 11.37 -17.74
N GLU A 136 4.38 10.11 -17.58
CA GLU A 136 3.52 8.95 -17.52
C GLU A 136 4.20 7.79 -16.80
N VAL A 137 3.40 7.01 -16.08
CA VAL A 137 3.82 5.77 -15.41
C VAL A 137 3.09 4.61 -16.05
N LEU A 138 3.84 3.58 -16.41
CA LEU A 138 3.32 2.29 -16.85
C LEU A 138 3.59 1.26 -15.76
N ILE A 139 2.60 0.43 -15.45
CA ILE A 139 2.66 -0.59 -14.40
C ILE A 139 2.16 -1.91 -14.96
N SER A 140 2.79 -3.03 -14.59
CA SER A 140 2.37 -4.40 -14.88
C SER A 140 2.67 -5.35 -13.73
N TYR A 141 1.73 -6.22 -13.35
CA TYR A 141 1.91 -7.23 -12.28
C TYR A 141 1.00 -8.48 -12.42
#